data_AF-A0A7Z7IJA3-F1
#
_entry.id   AF-A0A7Z7IJA3-F1
#
_cell.length_a   1.000
_cell.length_b   1.000
_cell.length_c   1.000
_cell.angle_alpha   90.00
_cell.angle_beta   90.00
_cell.angle_gamma   90.00
#
_symmetry.space_group_name_H-M   'P 1'
#
loop_
_entity.id
_entity.type
_entity.pdbx_description
1 polymer ?
#
loop_
_entity_poly.entity_id
_entity_poly.type
_entity_poly.pdbx_seq_one_letter_code
_entity_poly.pdbx_strand_id
1 'polypeptide(L)'
;MSGPGWRILIGDVDGKLRALCKIQTLADGGYSVLCPYHSAREGWLFKLPLGLGHRPAAPTLVSVEYAVHYSASDRVKLSHHRDGLVQFSSEVKGRIKSGINPLTGQPRGIGVFSGPIDHGVPSGPAFGVTAWGMNSYMEIETPRQTDRIFRHEDLYHYLCTPASSNSYALEGWLFAAEMWHGVRGSADDMRIHVGGMKFGDHVLATREFRVIPLVNTESFLGLQVSRTKTSFPSPSGFLFGGPRELSKEGNQIIATYPAPDKLFANAESLDYTPNGE
;
A
#
# COMPACT_ATOMS: atom_id res chain seq x y z
N MET A 1 -15.03 -2.28 -15.65
CA MET A 1 -15.36 -2.98 -14.39
C MET A 1 -14.11 -3.69 -13.89
N SER A 2 -13.64 -3.40 -12.67
CA SER A 2 -12.44 -4.03 -12.10
C SER A 2 -12.78 -5.45 -11.64
N GLY A 3 -11.94 -6.44 -11.97
CA GLY A 3 -12.20 -7.86 -11.72
C GLY A 3 -12.42 -8.24 -10.24
N PRO A 4 -12.72 -9.52 -9.95
CA PRO A 4 -12.82 -10.01 -8.58
C PRO A 4 -11.48 -9.76 -7.88
N GLY A 5 -11.53 -9.21 -6.67
CA GLY A 5 -10.35 -8.91 -5.87
C GLY A 5 -10.71 -8.98 -4.40
N TRP A 6 -9.70 -9.06 -3.55
CA TRP A 6 -9.86 -9.23 -2.10
C TRP A 6 -10.14 -7.89 -1.46
N ARG A 7 -11.23 -7.80 -0.67
CA ARG A 7 -11.43 -6.67 0.23
C ARG A 7 -10.73 -6.96 1.54
N ILE A 8 -10.00 -5.99 2.04
CA ILE A 8 -9.41 -6.07 3.38
C ILE A 8 -10.38 -5.42 4.34
N LEU A 9 -10.95 -6.21 5.23
CA LEU A 9 -11.90 -5.75 6.24
C LEU A 9 -11.22 -5.70 7.60
N ILE A 10 -11.49 -4.63 8.34
CA ILE A 10 -11.02 -4.45 9.71
C ILE A 10 -12.22 -4.51 10.65
N GLY A 11 -12.14 -5.36 11.67
CA GLY A 11 -13.03 -5.28 12.83
C GLY A 11 -12.58 -4.13 13.72
N ASP A 12 -13.39 -3.07 13.74
CA ASP A 12 -13.08 -1.86 14.48
C ASP A 12 -13.53 -1.95 15.95
N VAL A 13 -13.16 -0.95 16.75
CA VAL A 13 -13.37 -0.94 18.21
C VAL A 13 -14.84 -0.97 18.64
N ASP A 14 -15.75 -0.59 17.74
CA ASP A 14 -17.20 -0.64 17.94
C ASP A 14 -17.83 -1.98 17.50
N GLY A 15 -17.01 -2.96 17.12
CA GLY A 15 -17.43 -4.28 16.66
C GLY A 15 -17.88 -4.33 15.20
N LYS A 16 -17.88 -3.21 14.48
CA LYS A 16 -18.28 -3.16 13.07
C LYS A 16 -17.14 -3.55 12.14
N LEU A 17 -17.48 -4.18 11.02
CA LEU A 17 -16.52 -4.48 9.96
C LEU A 17 -16.49 -3.32 8.96
N ARG A 18 -15.30 -2.82 8.66
CA ARG A 18 -15.11 -1.72 7.71
C ARG A 18 -14.10 -2.10 6.64
N ALA A 19 -14.44 -1.82 5.38
CA ALA A 19 -13.56 -2.12 4.26
C ALA A 19 -12.47 -1.05 4.15
N LEU A 20 -11.21 -1.46 4.27
CA LEU A 20 -10.05 -0.58 4.23
C LEU A 20 -9.60 -0.33 2.78
N CYS A 21 -9.22 -1.40 2.09
CA CYS A 21 -8.72 -1.36 0.73
C CYS A 21 -9.16 -2.59 -0.06
N LYS A 22 -8.96 -2.55 -1.38
CA LYS A 22 -9.13 -3.68 -2.28
C LYS A 22 -7.78 -4.01 -2.92
N ILE A 23 -7.45 -5.30 -2.95
CA ILE A 23 -6.27 -5.85 -3.63
C ILE A 23 -6.72 -6.64 -4.85
N GLN A 24 -6.03 -6.50 -5.98
CA GLN A 24 -6.33 -7.23 -7.20
C GLN A 24 -5.05 -7.75 -7.83
N THR A 25 -5.07 -8.98 -8.32
CA THR A 25 -3.98 -9.51 -9.15
C THR A 25 -4.04 -8.91 -10.54
N LEU A 26 -2.86 -8.75 -11.14
CA LEU A 26 -2.70 -8.28 -12.51
C LEU A 26 -2.38 -9.48 -13.43
N ALA A 27 -2.75 -9.36 -14.70
CA ALA A 27 -2.57 -10.44 -15.67
C ALA A 27 -1.08 -10.77 -15.94
N ASP A 28 -0.18 -9.83 -15.69
CA ASP A 28 1.26 -10.01 -15.86
C ASP A 28 1.95 -10.70 -14.66
N GLY A 29 1.21 -10.96 -13.57
CA GLY A 29 1.74 -11.50 -12.32
C GLY A 29 1.99 -10.49 -11.23
N GLY A 30 1.72 -9.20 -11.49
CA GLY A 30 1.72 -8.16 -10.48
C GLY A 30 0.45 -8.13 -9.61
N TYR A 31 0.35 -7.06 -8.83
CA TYR A 31 -0.85 -6.74 -8.04
C TYR A 31 -1.15 -5.24 -8.06
N SER A 32 -2.35 -4.88 -7.63
CA SER A 32 -2.73 -3.50 -7.38
C SER A 32 -3.51 -3.35 -6.07
N VAL A 33 -3.36 -2.18 -5.46
CA VAL A 33 -4.00 -1.79 -4.20
C VAL A 33 -4.72 -0.46 -4.41
N LEU A 34 -5.96 -0.38 -3.95
CA LEU A 34 -6.78 0.82 -3.99
C LEU A 34 -7.57 0.97 -2.68
N CYS A 35 -7.85 2.20 -2.27
CA CYS A 35 -8.68 2.51 -1.10
C CYS A 35 -10.06 3.07 -1.52
N PRO A 36 -10.92 2.29 -2.21
CA PRO A 36 -12.16 2.80 -2.80
C PRO A 36 -13.25 3.08 -1.75
N TYR A 37 -13.04 2.61 -0.53
CA TYR A 37 -14.05 2.55 0.53
C TYR A 37 -14.06 3.78 1.46
N HIS A 38 -13.09 4.68 1.31
CA HIS A 38 -13.09 5.98 1.96
C HIS A 38 -13.69 7.04 1.03
N SER A 39 -14.33 8.08 1.60
CA SER A 39 -15.02 9.12 0.83
C SER A 39 -14.07 10.10 0.11
N ALA A 40 -12.86 10.32 0.64
CA ALA A 40 -11.88 11.22 0.03
C ALA A 40 -11.57 10.82 -1.42
N ARG A 41 -11.55 11.83 -2.30
CA ARG A 41 -11.31 11.70 -3.75
C ARG A 41 -10.03 12.39 -4.18
N GLU A 42 -9.68 13.49 -3.54
CA GLU A 42 -8.50 14.27 -3.85
C GLU A 42 -7.38 13.97 -2.86
N GLY A 43 -6.16 13.85 -3.38
CA GLY A 43 -4.99 13.53 -2.59
C GLY A 43 -3.71 14.09 -3.20
N TRP A 44 -2.68 14.11 -2.37
CA TRP A 44 -1.33 14.45 -2.81
C TRP A 44 -0.49 13.20 -2.95
N LEU A 45 0.40 13.24 -3.93
CA LEU A 45 1.34 12.17 -4.19
C LEU A 45 2.76 12.71 -4.16
N PHE A 46 3.66 11.86 -3.68
CA PHE A 46 5.03 12.22 -3.41
C PHE A 46 5.94 11.16 -4.00
N LYS A 47 6.99 11.63 -4.66
CA LYS A 47 8.20 10.83 -4.90
C LYS A 47 9.24 11.29 -3.88
N LEU A 48 9.44 10.50 -2.83
CA LEU A 48 10.34 10.79 -1.73
C LEU A 48 11.74 10.23 -2.02
N PRO A 49 12.80 11.06 -2.00
CA PRO A 49 14.17 10.59 -2.22
C PRO A 49 14.70 9.94 -0.94
N LEU A 50 14.60 8.60 -0.84
CA LEU A 50 15.06 7.88 0.34
C LEU A 50 16.53 7.44 0.23
N GLY A 51 17.09 7.31 -0.98
CA GLY A 51 18.49 6.94 -1.21
C GLY A 51 18.91 5.58 -0.60
N LEU A 52 20.13 5.12 -0.87
CA LEU A 52 20.72 3.93 -0.23
C LEU A 52 21.25 4.19 1.19
N GLY A 53 21.36 5.45 1.59
CA GLY A 53 21.76 5.86 2.94
C GLY A 53 20.68 5.63 3.99
N HIS A 54 19.43 5.36 3.58
CA HIS A 54 18.36 4.91 4.47
C HIS A 54 18.75 3.56 5.07
N ARG A 55 19.23 3.61 6.31
CA ARG A 55 19.53 2.43 7.09
C ARG A 55 18.25 2.02 7.82
N PRO A 56 17.76 0.79 7.69
CA PRO A 56 16.57 0.30 8.39
C PRO A 56 16.74 0.18 9.92
N ALA A 57 17.77 0.81 10.50
CA ALA A 57 18.08 0.80 11.92
C ALA A 57 17.77 2.14 12.62
N ALA A 58 17.35 3.16 11.87
CA ALA A 58 16.80 4.38 12.44
C ALA A 58 15.79 5.02 11.47
N PRO A 59 14.63 5.51 11.95
CA PRO A 59 13.70 6.26 11.12
C PRO A 59 14.41 7.50 10.55
N THR A 60 14.66 7.49 9.24
CA THR A 60 15.13 8.69 8.54
C THR A 60 13.92 9.57 8.28
N LEU A 61 13.85 10.69 9.00
CA LEU A 61 12.87 11.72 8.70
C LEU A 61 13.28 12.38 7.40
N VAL A 62 12.53 12.12 6.33
CA VAL A 62 12.66 12.86 5.08
C VAL A 62 11.62 13.95 5.08
N SER A 63 12.06 15.21 5.02
CA SER A 63 11.13 16.33 4.87
C SER A 63 10.38 16.17 3.56
N VAL A 64 9.06 16.32 3.65
CA VAL A 64 8.18 16.32 2.48
C VAL A 64 8.57 17.42 1.48
N GLU A 65 9.22 18.50 1.92
CA GLU A 65 9.73 19.57 1.07
C GLU A 65 10.75 19.10 0.03
N TYR A 66 11.47 18.00 0.29
CA TYR A 66 12.40 17.40 -0.66
C TYR A 66 11.73 16.42 -1.64
N ALA A 67 10.44 16.17 -1.48
CA ALA A 67 9.69 15.32 -2.40
C ALA A 67 9.43 16.02 -3.73
N VAL A 68 9.27 15.22 -4.79
CA VAL A 68 8.55 15.70 -5.98
C VAL A 68 7.06 15.60 -5.69
N HIS A 69 6.35 16.70 -5.85
CA HIS A 69 4.96 16.86 -5.45
C HIS A 69 4.01 16.76 -6.64
N TYR A 70 2.95 15.97 -6.45
CA TYR A 70 1.88 15.82 -7.41
C TYR A 70 0.51 15.93 -6.72
N SER A 71 -0.50 16.28 -7.50
CA SER A 71 -1.91 16.22 -7.09
C SER A 71 -2.71 15.31 -8.02
N ALA A 72 -3.78 14.72 -7.49
CA ALA A 72 -4.78 14.00 -8.27
C ALA A 72 -6.17 14.33 -7.75
N SER A 73 -7.10 14.67 -8.65
CA SER A 73 -8.50 14.96 -8.31
C SER A 73 -9.36 13.70 -8.14
N ASP A 74 -8.77 12.52 -8.35
CA ASP A 74 -9.40 11.22 -8.12
C ASP A 74 -8.48 10.30 -7.31
N ARG A 75 -9.08 9.21 -6.79
CA ARG A 75 -8.31 8.20 -6.07
C ARG A 75 -7.37 7.49 -7.01
N VAL A 76 -6.15 7.34 -6.52
CA VAL A 76 -5.13 6.59 -7.21
C VAL A 76 -5.20 5.11 -6.86
N LYS A 77 -4.66 4.29 -7.74
CA LYS A 77 -4.45 2.86 -7.60
C LYS A 77 -2.96 2.61 -7.71
N LEU A 78 -2.36 2.09 -6.65
CA LEU A 78 -0.98 1.61 -6.65
C LEU A 78 -0.94 0.29 -7.42
N SER A 79 -0.07 0.17 -8.41
CA SER A 79 0.18 -1.08 -9.12
C SER A 79 1.66 -1.43 -9.02
N HIS A 80 1.95 -2.70 -8.75
CA HIS A 80 3.29 -3.26 -8.79
C HIS A 80 3.27 -4.41 -9.80
N HIS A 81 3.85 -4.15 -10.97
CA HIS A 81 3.93 -5.07 -12.08
C HIS A 81 5.03 -6.10 -11.84
N ARG A 82 4.93 -7.25 -12.53
CA ARG A 82 5.87 -8.36 -12.34
C ARG A 82 7.32 -7.99 -12.62
N ASP A 83 7.54 -7.11 -13.59
CA ASP A 83 8.86 -6.60 -13.98
C ASP A 83 9.48 -5.61 -12.97
N GLY A 84 8.74 -5.24 -11.92
CA GLY A 84 9.18 -4.30 -10.90
C GLY A 84 8.70 -2.87 -11.12
N LEU A 85 7.93 -2.56 -12.17
CA LEU A 85 7.32 -1.23 -12.29
C LEU A 85 6.30 -1.02 -11.19
N VAL A 86 6.51 0.02 -10.38
CA VAL A 86 5.58 0.49 -9.37
C VAL A 86 5.09 1.87 -9.76
N GLN A 87 3.78 2.05 -9.83
CA GLN A 87 3.20 3.33 -10.23
C GLN A 87 1.85 3.59 -9.58
N PHE A 88 1.51 4.87 -9.44
CA PHE A 88 0.13 5.26 -9.26
C PHE A 88 -0.54 5.45 -10.61
N SER A 89 -1.74 4.91 -10.72
CA SER A 89 -2.64 5.07 -11.86
C SER A 89 -4.02 5.45 -11.36
N SER A 90 -4.97 5.66 -12.26
CA SER A 90 -6.34 6.05 -11.89
C SER A 90 -7.18 4.86 -11.46
N GLU A 91 -8.06 5.07 -10.46
CA GLU A 91 -9.20 4.17 -10.20
C GLU A 91 -10.08 4.07 -11.45
N VAL A 92 -10.37 5.22 -12.08
CA VAL A 92 -11.12 5.33 -13.34
C VAL A 92 -10.16 5.50 -14.52
N LYS A 93 -10.08 4.48 -15.39
CA LYS A 93 -9.15 4.43 -16.54
C LYS A 93 -9.10 5.78 -17.29
N GLY A 94 -7.87 6.28 -17.48
CA GLY A 94 -7.61 7.46 -18.29
C GLY A 94 -7.73 8.79 -17.55
N ARG A 95 -7.90 8.80 -16.22
CA ARG A 95 -7.91 10.04 -15.43
C ARG A 95 -6.56 10.49 -14.91
N ILE A 96 -5.60 9.59 -14.78
CA ILE A 96 -4.28 9.88 -14.20
C ILE A 96 -3.19 9.47 -15.19
N LYS A 97 -2.27 10.39 -15.48
CA LYS A 97 -1.07 10.17 -16.28
C LYS A 97 -0.21 9.07 -15.64
N SER A 98 -0.07 7.95 -16.34
CA SER A 98 0.64 6.76 -15.89
C SER A 98 1.13 5.93 -17.09
N GLY A 99 1.98 4.93 -16.86
CA GLY A 99 2.54 4.05 -17.89
C GLY A 99 4.04 4.26 -18.12
N ILE A 100 4.56 3.69 -19.21
CA ILE A 100 5.98 3.81 -19.59
C ILE A 100 6.08 4.70 -20.83
N ASN A 101 7.06 5.60 -20.86
CA ASN A 101 7.42 6.32 -22.06
C ASN A 101 8.15 5.36 -23.03
N PRO A 102 7.60 5.08 -24.22
CA PRO A 102 8.20 4.10 -25.14
C PRO A 102 9.55 4.54 -25.71
N LEU A 103 9.86 5.85 -25.69
CA LEU A 103 11.13 6.37 -26.20
C LEU A 103 12.26 6.29 -25.16
N THR A 104 11.93 6.56 -23.89
CA THR A 104 12.94 6.66 -22.83
C THR A 104 12.96 5.45 -21.89
N GLY A 105 11.93 4.59 -21.94
CA GLY A 105 11.72 3.51 -20.97
C GLY A 105 11.36 4.00 -19.56
N GLN A 106 11.24 5.31 -19.34
CA GLN A 106 10.98 5.88 -18.02
C GLN A 106 9.47 5.89 -17.69
N PRO A 107 9.08 5.76 -16.41
CA PRO A 107 7.69 5.90 -16.01
C PRO A 107 7.14 7.29 -16.33
N ARG A 108 5.91 7.35 -16.88
CA ARG A 108 5.13 8.58 -17.06
C ARG A 108 4.37 8.89 -15.77
N GLY A 109 4.33 10.17 -15.38
CA GLY A 109 3.73 10.58 -14.12
C GLY A 109 4.54 10.07 -12.93
N ILE A 110 3.87 9.50 -11.93
CA ILE A 110 4.53 9.02 -10.72
C ILE A 110 4.71 7.49 -10.72
N GLY A 111 5.92 7.08 -11.08
CA GLY A 111 6.36 5.68 -10.98
C GLY A 111 7.85 5.54 -10.70
N VAL A 112 8.23 4.35 -10.26
CA VAL A 112 9.60 3.91 -9.97
C VAL A 112 9.76 2.44 -10.38
N PHE A 113 11.00 1.98 -10.56
CA PHE A 113 11.30 0.57 -10.74
C PHE A 113 11.86 -0.01 -9.43
N SER A 114 11.07 -0.85 -8.76
CA SER A 114 11.53 -1.67 -7.64
C SER A 114 12.04 -3.02 -8.12
N GLY A 115 12.27 -3.95 -7.19
CA GLY A 115 12.61 -5.33 -7.54
C GLY A 115 11.47 -6.03 -8.28
N PRO A 116 11.77 -6.93 -9.23
CA PRO A 116 10.77 -7.82 -9.82
C PRO A 116 10.03 -8.61 -8.75
N ILE A 117 8.75 -8.92 -9.02
CA ILE A 117 7.89 -9.62 -8.07
C ILE A 117 8.48 -10.99 -7.67
N ASP A 118 9.09 -11.68 -8.62
CA ASP A 118 9.64 -13.03 -8.41
C ASP A 118 10.90 -13.02 -7.52
N HIS A 119 11.53 -11.86 -7.34
CA HIS A 119 12.76 -11.70 -6.55
C HIS A 119 12.49 -11.13 -5.14
N GLY A 120 11.24 -10.75 -4.84
CA GLY A 120 10.87 -10.13 -3.57
C GLY A 120 11.22 -8.63 -3.48
N VAL A 121 10.79 -8.02 -2.38
CA VAL A 121 11.17 -6.64 -2.01
C VAL A 121 12.15 -6.71 -0.83
N PRO A 122 13.44 -6.38 -1.02
CA PRO A 122 14.46 -6.60 0.02
C PRO A 122 14.40 -5.58 1.17
N SER A 123 13.68 -4.47 0.99
CA SER A 123 13.69 -3.32 1.91
C SER A 123 12.52 -3.26 2.89
N GLY A 124 11.67 -4.30 2.95
CA GLY A 124 10.49 -4.33 3.81
C GLY A 124 9.21 -4.68 3.04
N PRO A 125 8.04 -4.15 3.46
CA PRO A 125 6.79 -4.45 2.78
C PRO A 125 6.79 -3.93 1.33
N ALA A 126 6.14 -4.70 0.45
CA ALA A 126 5.93 -4.35 -0.94
C ALA A 126 4.85 -3.26 -1.11
N PHE A 127 3.98 -3.09 -0.12
CA PHE A 127 3.14 -1.89 0.01
C PHE A 127 2.71 -1.68 1.47
N GLY A 128 2.35 -0.45 1.80
CA GLY A 128 1.73 -0.10 3.07
C GLY A 128 0.47 0.74 2.86
N VAL A 129 -0.54 0.55 3.70
CA VAL A 129 -1.74 1.39 3.80
C VAL A 129 -1.95 1.74 5.27
N THR A 130 -1.82 3.01 5.62
CA THR A 130 -2.19 3.53 6.94
C THR A 130 -3.54 4.22 6.84
N ALA A 131 -4.50 3.87 7.68
CA ALA A 131 -5.83 4.46 7.73
C ALA A 131 -6.22 4.90 9.14
N TRP A 132 -6.97 5.98 9.23
CA TRP A 132 -7.50 6.54 10.47
C TRP A 132 -8.91 7.09 10.26
N GLY A 133 -9.64 7.29 11.37
CA GLY A 133 -11.02 7.76 11.32
C GLY A 133 -11.93 6.75 10.62
N MET A 134 -11.92 5.50 11.10
CA MET A 134 -12.60 4.37 10.45
C MET A 134 -14.10 4.60 10.20
N ASN A 135 -14.78 5.44 10.98
CA ASN A 135 -16.18 5.81 10.75
C ASN A 135 -16.45 6.39 9.34
N SER A 136 -15.43 6.91 8.65
CA SER A 136 -15.53 7.40 7.27
C SER A 136 -15.34 6.32 6.19
N TYR A 137 -15.11 5.07 6.58
CA TYR A 137 -14.97 3.93 5.68
C TYR A 137 -16.28 3.15 5.56
N MET A 138 -16.50 2.54 4.40
CA MET A 138 -17.67 1.71 4.12
C MET A 138 -17.80 0.56 5.13
N GLU A 139 -18.91 0.56 5.87
CA GLU A 139 -19.33 -0.54 6.74
C GLU A 139 -19.80 -1.74 5.91
N ILE A 140 -19.44 -2.94 6.34
CA ILE A 140 -19.77 -4.21 5.69
C ILE A 140 -20.55 -5.08 6.68
N GLU A 141 -21.84 -5.26 6.42
CA GLU A 141 -22.69 -6.13 7.25
C GLU A 141 -22.43 -7.62 6.97
N THR A 142 -22.33 -7.99 5.69
CA THR A 142 -22.12 -9.37 5.25
C THR A 142 -20.81 -9.49 4.48
N PRO A 143 -19.77 -10.09 5.06
CA PRO A 143 -18.53 -10.41 4.36
C PRO A 143 -18.75 -11.42 3.24
N ARG A 144 -17.95 -11.30 2.19
CA ARG A 144 -17.83 -12.29 1.12
C ARG A 144 -16.80 -13.33 1.54
N GLN A 145 -16.88 -14.52 0.97
CA GLN A 145 -15.88 -15.58 1.15
C GLN A 145 -14.45 -15.13 0.79
N THR A 146 -14.32 -14.27 -0.23
CA THR A 146 -13.02 -13.73 -0.68
C THR A 146 -12.49 -12.58 0.18
N ASP A 147 -13.24 -12.09 1.16
CA ASP A 147 -12.78 -11.00 2.01
C ASP A 147 -11.69 -11.50 2.97
N ARG A 148 -10.75 -10.61 3.31
CA ARG A 148 -9.71 -10.86 4.31
C ARG A 148 -10.04 -10.01 5.52
N ILE A 149 -10.56 -10.66 6.56
CA ILE A 149 -11.07 -10.01 7.75
C ILE A 149 -9.98 -10.05 8.82
N PHE A 150 -9.52 -8.90 9.29
CA PHE A 150 -8.64 -8.79 10.44
C PHE A 150 -9.46 -8.36 11.65
N ARG A 151 -9.60 -9.26 12.63
CA ARG A 151 -10.25 -8.97 13.91
C ARG A 151 -9.22 -8.49 14.94
N HIS A 152 -9.69 -8.02 16.08
CA HIS A 152 -8.83 -7.45 17.12
C HIS A 152 -7.70 -8.41 17.54
N GLU A 153 -7.99 -9.70 17.63
CA GLU A 153 -7.03 -10.76 17.95
C GLU A 153 -5.96 -10.99 16.87
N ASP A 154 -6.22 -10.56 15.62
CA ASP A 154 -5.25 -10.64 14.53
C ASP A 154 -4.29 -9.43 14.51
N LEU A 155 -4.54 -8.38 15.31
CA LEU A 155 -3.84 -7.11 15.20
C LEU A 155 -2.60 -7.03 16.09
N TYR A 156 -1.47 -6.68 15.48
CA TYR A 156 -0.27 -6.30 16.22
C TYR A 156 -0.36 -4.84 16.70
N HIS A 157 0.50 -4.46 17.64
CA HIS A 157 0.66 -3.05 18.04
C HIS A 157 2.06 -2.60 17.65
N TYR A 158 2.15 -1.53 16.87
CA TYR A 158 3.42 -0.98 16.40
C TYR A 158 3.59 0.46 16.87
N LEU A 159 4.62 0.68 17.70
CA LEU A 159 4.93 1.97 18.34
C LEU A 159 3.72 2.61 19.05
N CYS A 160 2.81 1.78 19.56
CA CYS A 160 1.63 2.20 20.30
C CYS A 160 1.18 1.12 21.29
N THR A 161 0.20 1.47 22.11
CA THR A 161 -0.53 0.56 23.02
C THR A 161 -2.01 0.55 22.64
N PRO A 162 -2.82 -0.39 23.15
CA PRO A 162 -4.27 -0.37 22.94
C PRO A 162 -4.88 0.99 23.25
N ALA A 163 -4.48 1.61 24.37
CA ALA A 163 -4.98 2.90 24.84
C ALA A 163 -4.51 4.13 24.01
N SER A 164 -3.43 4.00 23.23
CA SER A 164 -2.86 5.12 22.45
C SER A 164 -3.02 4.98 20.94
N SER A 165 -3.51 3.82 20.48
CA SER A 165 -3.72 3.54 19.07
C SER A 165 -4.94 4.26 18.52
N ASN A 166 -4.81 4.90 17.35
CA ASN A 166 -5.89 5.63 16.68
C ASN A 166 -5.94 5.38 15.16
N SER A 167 -5.15 4.42 14.68
CA SER A 167 -5.02 4.11 13.26
C SER A 167 -4.66 2.63 13.04
N TYR A 168 -4.79 2.19 11.80
CA TYR A 168 -4.48 0.84 11.33
C TYR A 168 -3.45 0.94 10.21
N ALA A 169 -2.39 0.13 10.25
CA ALA A 169 -1.41 -0.02 9.20
C ALA A 169 -1.50 -1.44 8.63
N LEU A 170 -2.01 -1.57 7.41
CA LEU A 170 -1.93 -2.77 6.60
C LEU A 170 -0.60 -2.77 5.85
N GLU A 171 0.11 -3.89 5.92
CA GLU A 171 1.32 -4.12 5.13
C GLU A 171 1.16 -5.37 4.28
N GLY A 172 1.55 -5.28 3.02
CA GLY A 172 1.68 -6.43 2.14
C GLY A 172 3.13 -6.76 1.87
N TRP A 173 3.52 -7.97 2.20
CA TRP A 173 4.85 -8.52 2.02
C TRP A 173 4.86 -9.48 0.86
N LEU A 174 5.93 -9.46 0.07
CA LEU A 174 6.06 -10.33 -1.07
C LEU A 174 6.93 -11.53 -0.71
N PHE A 175 6.38 -12.72 -0.87
CA PHE A 175 7.05 -13.98 -0.60
C PHE A 175 7.23 -14.78 -1.90
N ALA A 176 8.43 -15.35 -2.05
CA ALA A 176 8.81 -16.15 -3.20
C ALA A 176 8.25 -17.58 -3.11
N ALA A 177 8.35 -18.33 -4.22
CA ALA A 177 7.80 -19.67 -4.39
C ALA A 177 8.22 -20.64 -3.28
N GLU A 178 9.46 -20.52 -2.80
CA GLU A 178 10.01 -21.39 -1.78
C GLU A 178 9.18 -21.32 -0.51
N MET A 179 8.58 -20.18 -0.16
CA MET A 179 7.84 -20.00 1.09
C MET A 179 6.49 -20.73 1.12
N TRP A 180 6.02 -21.30 0.00
CA TRP A 180 4.76 -22.05 -0.05
C TRP A 180 4.72 -23.24 0.91
N HIS A 181 5.86 -23.87 1.22
CA HIS A 181 5.90 -24.99 2.16
C HIS A 181 5.49 -24.60 3.60
N GLY A 182 5.54 -23.30 3.93
CA GLY A 182 5.10 -22.76 5.22
C GLY A 182 3.63 -22.33 5.24
N VAL A 183 2.95 -22.33 4.10
CA VAL A 183 1.55 -21.90 3.98
C VAL A 183 0.60 -23.01 4.44
N ARG A 184 -0.37 -22.65 5.26
CA ARG A 184 -1.40 -23.54 5.82
C ARG A 184 -2.80 -22.93 5.70
N GLY A 185 -3.83 -23.74 5.87
CA GLY A 185 -5.24 -23.31 5.85
C GLY A 185 -5.99 -23.75 4.61
N SER A 186 -7.22 -23.28 4.45
CA SER A 186 -8.04 -23.50 3.25
C SER A 186 -7.81 -22.39 2.23
N ALA A 187 -8.27 -22.58 0.99
CA ALA A 187 -8.17 -21.56 -0.08
C ALA A 187 -8.73 -20.18 0.33
N ASP A 188 -9.71 -20.16 1.23
CA ASP A 188 -10.37 -18.94 1.69
C ASP A 188 -9.63 -18.24 2.86
N ASP A 189 -8.81 -18.97 3.62
CA ASP A 189 -8.05 -18.44 4.76
C ASP A 189 -6.65 -19.08 4.85
N MET A 190 -5.84 -18.85 3.82
CA MET A 190 -4.44 -19.26 3.83
C MET A 190 -3.63 -18.33 4.74
N ARG A 191 -2.70 -18.92 5.50
CA ARG A 191 -1.85 -18.21 6.46
C ARG A 191 -0.43 -18.74 6.42
N ILE A 192 0.53 -17.89 6.80
CA ILE A 192 1.94 -18.26 6.98
C ILE A 192 2.49 -17.56 8.22
N HIS A 193 3.25 -18.30 9.03
CA HIS A 193 4.06 -17.71 10.10
C HIS A 193 5.47 -17.48 9.58
N VAL A 194 5.96 -16.24 9.68
CA VAL A 194 7.32 -15.90 9.30
C VAL A 194 8.04 -15.30 10.49
N GLY A 195 9.14 -15.95 10.88
CA GLY A 195 10.04 -15.52 11.96
C GLY A 195 11.29 -14.83 11.42
N GLY A 196 12.02 -14.15 12.30
CA GLY A 196 13.31 -13.56 11.95
C GLY A 196 13.22 -12.32 11.05
N MET A 197 12.04 -11.74 10.91
CA MET A 197 11.85 -10.48 10.18
C MET A 197 12.07 -9.30 11.12
N LYS A 198 12.74 -8.26 10.60
CA LYS A 198 12.91 -6.99 11.30
C LYS A 198 11.67 -6.12 11.08
N PHE A 199 11.00 -5.76 12.17
CA PHE A 199 9.90 -4.79 12.16
C PHE A 199 10.34 -3.56 12.97
N GLY A 200 10.72 -2.49 12.29
CA GLY A 200 11.39 -1.35 12.91
C GLY A 200 12.79 -1.70 13.44
N ASP A 201 13.26 -0.95 14.44
CA ASP A 201 14.70 -0.87 14.73
C ASP A 201 15.27 -2.02 15.60
N HIS A 202 14.46 -2.78 16.34
CA HIS A 202 15.02 -3.50 17.50
C HIS A 202 14.56 -4.93 17.80
N VAL A 203 13.58 -5.52 17.10
CA VAL A 203 13.10 -6.87 17.46
C VAL A 203 12.85 -7.74 16.23
N LEU A 204 13.55 -8.89 16.19
CA LEU A 204 13.14 -10.01 15.34
C LEU A 204 11.85 -10.56 15.93
N ALA A 205 10.76 -10.47 15.18
CA ALA A 205 9.49 -11.01 15.60
C ALA A 205 9.04 -12.13 14.66
N THR A 206 8.21 -13.01 15.20
CA THR A 206 7.37 -13.88 14.38
C THR A 206 6.04 -13.20 14.16
N ARG A 207 5.60 -13.14 12.91
CA ARG A 207 4.30 -12.60 12.50
C ARG A 207 3.54 -13.66 11.71
N GLU A 208 2.23 -13.66 11.89
CA GLU A 208 1.32 -14.38 11.00
C GLU A 208 0.85 -13.43 9.90
N PHE A 209 0.83 -13.93 8.67
CA PHE A 209 0.34 -13.22 7.51
C PHE A 209 -0.83 -13.99 6.90
N ARG A 210 -1.87 -13.26 6.46
CA ARG A 210 -2.91 -13.81 5.59
C ARG A 210 -2.42 -13.80 4.15
N VAL A 211 -2.57 -14.91 3.45
CA VAL A 211 -2.00 -15.10 2.12
C VAL A 211 -3.01 -14.76 1.02
N ILE A 212 -2.52 -14.03 0.02
CA ILE A 212 -3.18 -13.81 -1.28
C ILE A 212 -2.24 -14.36 -2.36
N PRO A 213 -2.62 -15.44 -3.06
CA PRO A 213 -1.86 -15.93 -4.21
C PRO A 213 -1.89 -14.89 -5.34
N LEU A 214 -0.75 -14.69 -5.99
CA LEU A 214 -0.71 -13.95 -7.25
C LEU A 214 -0.99 -14.91 -8.41
N VAL A 215 -1.53 -14.39 -9.51
CA VAL A 215 -1.77 -15.18 -10.73
C VAL A 215 -0.55 -15.12 -11.62
N ASN A 216 -0.27 -16.14 -12.45
CA ASN A 216 0.84 -16.11 -13.43
C ASN A 216 2.25 -15.88 -12.84
N THR A 217 2.43 -16.08 -11.53
CA THR A 217 3.70 -16.18 -10.82
C THR A 217 3.53 -17.18 -9.67
N GLU A 218 4.62 -17.73 -9.17
CA GLU A 218 4.64 -18.54 -7.96
C GLU A 218 4.80 -17.69 -6.70
N SER A 219 4.99 -16.37 -6.82
CA SER A 219 5.01 -15.46 -5.66
C SER A 219 3.61 -15.26 -5.08
N PHE A 220 3.56 -14.86 -3.80
CA PHE A 220 2.32 -14.51 -3.11
C PHE A 220 2.50 -13.31 -2.18
N LEU A 221 1.39 -12.66 -1.87
CA LEU A 221 1.33 -11.61 -0.86
C LEU A 221 1.00 -12.21 0.50
N GLY A 222 1.77 -11.85 1.52
CA GLY A 222 1.37 -12.00 2.91
C GLY A 222 0.94 -10.66 3.50
N LEU A 223 -0.24 -10.63 4.10
CA LEU A 223 -0.85 -9.44 4.66
C LEU A 223 -0.84 -9.49 6.19
N GLN A 224 -0.41 -8.39 6.81
CA GLN A 224 -0.58 -8.18 8.25
C GLN A 224 -1.18 -6.81 8.52
N VAL A 225 -1.86 -6.68 9.65
CA VAL A 225 -2.38 -5.40 10.12
C VAL A 225 -1.86 -5.12 11.52
N SER A 226 -1.36 -3.91 11.71
CA SER A 226 -0.98 -3.38 13.02
C SER A 226 -1.86 -2.20 13.39
N ARG A 227 -2.18 -2.08 14.68
CA ARG A 227 -2.57 -0.83 15.30
C ARG A 227 -1.37 0.09 15.38
N THR A 228 -1.60 1.36 15.07
CA THR A 228 -0.57 2.40 15.10
C THR A 228 -1.14 3.68 15.72
N LYS A 229 -0.22 4.60 16.05
CA LYS A 229 -0.56 5.97 16.45
C LYS A 229 -0.14 6.93 15.35
N THR A 230 -1.07 7.76 14.91
CA THR A 230 -0.84 8.83 13.94
C THR A 230 -1.31 10.16 14.50
N SER A 231 -0.79 11.25 13.95
CA SER A 231 -1.17 12.62 14.32
C SER A 231 -1.55 13.44 13.09
N PHE A 232 -2.24 12.82 12.14
CA PHE A 232 -2.72 13.53 10.94
C PHE A 232 -3.75 14.59 11.34
N PRO A 233 -3.74 15.78 10.70
CA PRO A 233 -4.66 16.87 11.04
C PRO A 233 -6.10 16.58 10.63
N SER A 234 -6.32 15.80 9.56
CA SER A 234 -7.66 15.40 9.12
C SER A 234 -8.26 14.38 10.10
N PRO A 235 -9.57 14.44 10.42
CA PRO A 235 -10.22 13.47 11.30
C PRO A 235 -10.27 12.04 10.71
N SER A 236 -10.22 11.90 9.39
CA SER A 236 -10.16 10.62 8.70
C SER A 236 -9.34 10.70 7.42
N GLY A 237 -8.81 9.57 6.98
CA GLY A 237 -8.03 9.50 5.76
C GLY A 237 -7.21 8.24 5.64
N PHE A 238 -6.35 8.22 4.61
CA PHE A 238 -5.39 7.17 4.38
C PHE A 238 -4.10 7.69 3.75
N LEU A 239 -3.01 7.00 4.05
CA LEU A 239 -1.75 7.09 3.35
C LEU A 239 -1.47 5.71 2.76
N PHE A 240 -1.01 5.62 1.52
CA PHE A 240 -0.50 4.36 1.00
C PHE A 240 0.64 4.56 0.03
N GLY A 241 1.56 3.60 0.00
CA GLY A 241 2.79 3.71 -0.75
C GLY A 241 3.30 2.37 -1.24
N GLY A 242 4.13 2.42 -2.27
CA GLY A 242 4.81 1.27 -2.84
C GLY A 242 6.18 1.03 -2.22
N PRO A 243 6.90 0.02 -2.71
CA PRO A 243 8.27 -0.22 -2.31
C PRO A 243 9.20 0.84 -2.90
N ARG A 244 10.43 0.90 -2.39
CA ARG A 244 11.46 1.82 -2.89
C ARG A 244 12.03 1.32 -4.22
N GLU A 245 12.41 2.27 -5.05
CA GLU A 245 13.27 2.07 -6.21
C GLU A 245 14.59 1.37 -5.83
N LEU A 246 15.05 0.44 -6.67
CA LEU A 246 16.34 -0.25 -6.49
C LEU A 246 17.50 0.55 -7.09
N SER A 247 17.71 1.77 -6.61
CA SER A 247 18.82 2.63 -7.05
C SER A 247 19.49 3.37 -5.89
N LYS A 248 20.70 3.90 -6.13
CA LYS A 248 21.48 4.65 -5.13
C LYS A 248 20.75 5.87 -4.58
N GLU A 249 19.99 6.50 -5.44
CA GLU A 249 19.19 7.71 -5.18
C GLU A 249 17.70 7.36 -5.16
N GLY A 250 17.39 6.10 -4.82
CA GLY A 250 16.09 5.50 -5.03
C GLY A 250 14.96 6.25 -4.33
N ASN A 251 13.87 6.38 -5.07
CA ASN A 251 12.67 7.05 -4.58
C ASN A 251 11.64 6.06 -4.05
N GLN A 252 10.81 6.50 -3.12
CA GLN A 252 9.57 5.81 -2.76
C GLN A 252 8.37 6.67 -3.19
N ILE A 253 7.35 6.03 -3.74
CA ILE A 253 6.10 6.72 -4.07
C ILE A 253 5.07 6.53 -2.96
N ILE A 254 4.46 7.63 -2.55
CA ILE A 254 3.43 7.66 -1.50
C ILE A 254 2.27 8.55 -1.96
N ALA A 255 1.05 8.21 -1.57
CA ALA A 255 -0.11 9.06 -1.71
C ALA A 255 -0.79 9.27 -0.35
N THR A 256 -1.30 10.48 -0.10
CA THR A 256 -2.02 10.86 1.13
C THR A 256 -3.38 11.45 0.78
N TYR A 257 -4.40 11.04 1.51
CA TYR A 257 -5.79 11.44 1.34
C TYR A 257 -6.45 11.69 2.70
N PRO A 258 -7.31 12.73 2.83
CA PRO A 258 -7.52 13.79 1.84
C PRO A 258 -6.26 14.64 1.64
N ALA A 259 -6.20 15.39 0.55
CA ALA A 259 -5.19 16.42 0.37
C ALA A 259 -5.20 17.38 1.59
N PRO A 260 -4.11 17.51 2.35
CA PRO A 260 -3.98 18.53 3.38
C PRO A 260 -4.16 19.94 2.78
N ASP A 261 -4.69 20.89 3.54
CA ASP A 261 -4.96 22.22 2.99
C ASP A 261 -3.67 22.94 2.56
N LYS A 262 -3.66 23.43 1.31
CA LYS A 262 -2.77 24.47 0.71
C LYS A 262 -1.24 24.30 0.78
N LEU A 263 -0.70 23.30 1.47
CA LEU A 263 0.76 23.11 1.64
C LEU A 263 1.50 22.88 0.31
N PHE A 264 0.91 22.18 -0.67
CA PHE A 264 1.51 21.99 -2.01
C PHE A 264 0.57 22.47 -3.13
N ALA A 265 0.05 23.69 -3.01
CA ALA A 265 -0.82 24.29 -4.02
C ALA A 265 -0.19 24.38 -5.43
N ASN A 266 1.14 24.37 -5.52
CA ASN A 266 1.90 24.41 -6.77
C ASN A 266 2.29 23.01 -7.31
N ALA A 267 1.77 21.93 -6.72
CA ALA A 267 2.08 20.57 -7.16
C ALA A 267 1.62 20.32 -8.62
N GLU A 268 2.38 19.53 -9.36
CA GLU A 268 2.01 19.13 -10.72
C GLU A 268 0.74 18.27 -10.67
N SER A 269 -0.27 18.63 -11.45
CA SER A 269 -1.46 17.79 -11.59
C SER A 269 -1.15 16.57 -12.48
N LEU A 270 -1.41 15.38 -11.94
CA LEU A 270 -1.37 14.14 -12.68
C LEU A 270 -2.67 13.87 -13.44
N ASP A 271 -3.67 14.74 -13.35
CA ASP A 271 -4.92 14.56 -14.06
C ASP A 271 -4.64 14.61 -15.58
N TYR A 272 -5.16 13.60 -16.28
CA TYR A 272 -5.00 13.51 -17.73
C TYR A 272 -5.98 14.45 -18.42
N THR A 273 -5.44 15.40 -19.17
CA THR A 273 -6.19 16.29 -20.06
C THR A 273 -5.92 15.88 -21.51
N PRO A 274 -6.94 15.49 -22.31
CA PRO A 274 -6.74 15.02 -23.68
C PRO A 274 -6.13 16.06 -24.64
N ASN A 275 -6.13 17.35 -24.29
CA ASN A 275 -5.79 18.47 -25.16
C ASN A 275 -4.57 19.28 -24.68
N GLY A 276 -3.62 18.65 -23.99
CA GLY A 276 -2.44 19.30 -23.42
C GLY A 276 -1.11 18.68 -23.87
N GLU A 277 -0.86 18.70 -25.18
CA GLU A 277 0.47 18.76 -25.79
C GLU A 277 0.57 20.05 -26.61
#